data_AF-A0A5K1BWJ4-F1
#
_entry.id   AF-A0A5K1BWJ4-F1
#
_cell.length_a   1.000
_cell.length_b   1.000
_cell.length_c   1.000
_cell.angle_alpha   90.00
_cell.angle_beta   90.00
_cell.angle_gamma   90.00
#
_symmetry.space_group_name_H-M   'P 1'
#
loop_
_entity.id
_entity.type
_entity.pdbx_description
1 polymer ?
#
loop_
_entity_poly.entity_id
_entity_poly.type
_entity_poly.pdbx_seq_one_letter_code
_entity_poly.pdbx_strand_id
1 'polypeptide(L)'
;RRVPNEEDVKEYHVSAIILWAVVGATITEVLGAHITVGAFFAGLILPHSALTTVVTSRLEDFNSTVLMPPFFIIIGQQVNLLNMFENSKGWFFVLMLLIVYLGKVSLIAFVASWHSVPLNEGLSIGFLISSRGILDILQLSWSTVAK
;
A
#
# COMPACT_ATOMS: atom_id res chain seq x y z
N ARG A 1 -7.33 -27.52 19.75
CA ARG A 1 -7.70 -26.98 18.42
C ARG A 1 -6.68 -27.56 17.44
N ARG A 2 -7.04 -28.57 16.64
CA ARG A 2 -6.08 -29.18 15.69
C ARG A 2 -5.81 -28.17 14.58
N VAL A 3 -4.56 -27.75 14.43
CA VAL A 3 -4.08 -27.10 13.21
C VAL A 3 -4.27 -28.12 12.08
N PRO A 4 -5.09 -27.85 11.04
CA PRO A 4 -5.21 -28.74 9.90
C PRO A 4 -3.85 -28.81 9.20
N ASN A 5 -3.46 -30.03 8.83
CA ASN A 5 -2.16 -30.37 8.23
C ASN A 5 -1.81 -29.45 7.04
N GLU A 6 -0.56 -28.96 7.02
CA GLU A 6 0.04 -28.28 5.86
C GLU A 6 0.15 -29.19 4.63
N GLU A 7 -0.03 -30.50 4.82
CA GLU A 7 0.17 -31.55 3.81
C GLU A 7 -0.97 -31.69 2.77
N ASP A 8 -2.14 -31.06 2.97
CA ASP A 8 -3.28 -31.17 2.04
C ASP A 8 -3.51 -29.91 1.19
N VAL A 9 -2.73 -28.84 1.39
CA VAL A 9 -2.79 -27.65 0.54
C VAL A 9 -2.04 -27.95 -0.76
N LYS A 10 -2.71 -28.63 -1.68
CA LYS A 10 -2.15 -28.89 -3.00
C LYS A 10 -1.85 -27.57 -3.71
N GLU A 11 -0.69 -27.48 -4.35
CA GLU A 11 -0.16 -26.30 -5.06
C GLU A 11 -1.15 -25.67 -6.06
N TYR A 12 -2.10 -26.47 -6.57
CA TYR A 12 -3.16 -26.00 -7.46
C TYR A 12 -4.06 -24.93 -6.81
N HIS A 13 -4.26 -24.97 -5.48
CA HIS A 13 -5.12 -23.99 -4.81
C HIS A 13 -4.46 -22.61 -4.76
N VAL A 14 -3.15 -22.57 -4.50
CA VAL A 14 -2.40 -21.31 -4.41
C VAL A 14 -2.39 -20.62 -5.78
N SER A 15 -2.07 -21.39 -6.83
CA SER A 15 -2.11 -20.90 -8.21
C SER A 15 -3.52 -20.47 -8.64
N ALA A 16 -4.57 -21.20 -8.26
CA ALA A 16 -5.95 -20.82 -8.54
C ALA A 16 -6.35 -19.49 -7.86
N ILE A 17 -5.91 -19.25 -6.61
CA ILE A 17 -6.20 -18.02 -5.88
C ILE A 17 -5.46 -16.82 -6.48
N ILE A 18 -4.20 -17.01 -6.90
CA ILE A 18 -3.44 -15.96 -7.59
C ILE A 18 -4.09 -15.64 -8.94
N LEU A 19 -4.48 -16.65 -9.72
CA LEU A 19 -5.21 -16.46 -10.98
C LEU A 19 -6.54 -15.72 -10.76
N TRP A 20 -7.28 -16.07 -9.71
CA TRP A 20 -8.51 -15.38 -9.34
C TRP A 20 -8.27 -13.88 -9.05
N ALA A 21 -7.21 -13.55 -8.32
CA ALA A 21 -6.84 -12.17 -8.05
C ALA A 21 -6.49 -11.40 -9.35
N VAL A 22 -5.75 -12.02 -10.27
CA VAL A 22 -5.39 -11.42 -11.56
C VAL A 22 -6.63 -11.20 -12.44
N VAL A 23 -7.56 -12.15 -12.47
CA VAL A 23 -8.82 -12.04 -13.23
C VAL A 23 -9.69 -10.92 -12.67
N GLY A 24 -9.86 -10.84 -11.35
CA GLY A 24 -10.64 -9.75 -10.72
C GLY A 24 -10.03 -8.37 -10.99
N ALA A 25 -8.69 -8.29 -10.96
CA ALA A 25 -7.95 -7.09 -11.30
C ALA A 25 -8.17 -6.65 -12.76
N THR A 26 -8.03 -7.57 -13.72
CA THR A 26 -8.20 -7.27 -15.16
C THR A 26 -9.64 -6.91 -15.52
N ILE A 27 -10.64 -7.58 -14.94
CA ILE A 27 -12.06 -7.22 -15.17
C ILE A 27 -12.31 -5.77 -14.75
N THR A 28 -11.79 -5.38 -13.58
CA THR A 28 -12.00 -4.04 -13.02
C THR A 28 -11.27 -2.96 -13.82
N GLU A 29 -10.07 -3.28 -14.33
CA GLU A 29 -9.31 -2.41 -15.23
C GLU A 29 -10.02 -2.20 -16.58
N VAL A 30 -10.59 -3.26 -17.17
CA VAL A 30 -11.39 -3.17 -18.41
C VAL A 30 -12.64 -2.32 -18.23
N LEU A 31 -13.23 -2.31 -17.03
CA LEU A 31 -14.38 -1.46 -16.68
C LEU A 31 -13.99 0.01 -16.42
N GLY A 32 -12.70 0.36 -16.49
CA GLY A 32 -12.20 1.73 -16.30
C GLY A 32 -11.94 2.12 -14.84
N ALA A 33 -11.97 1.16 -13.90
CA ALA A 33 -11.60 1.38 -12.51
C ALA A 33 -10.13 1.00 -12.26
N HIS A 34 -9.56 1.45 -11.14
CA HIS A 34 -8.17 1.18 -10.81
C HIS A 34 -7.96 -0.31 -10.49
N ILE A 35 -6.92 -0.93 -11.09
CA ILE A 35 -6.63 -2.37 -11.01
C ILE A 35 -6.56 -2.92 -9.57
N THR A 36 -6.13 -2.08 -8.63
CA THR A 36 -6.02 -2.40 -7.20
C THR A 36 -7.37 -2.70 -6.55
N VAL A 37 -8.45 -2.07 -7.01
CA VAL A 37 -9.81 -2.28 -6.50
C VAL A 37 -10.28 -3.71 -6.84
N GLY A 38 -9.98 -4.18 -8.06
CA GLY A 38 -10.35 -5.51 -8.50
C GLY A 38 -9.63 -6.62 -7.73
N ALA A 39 -8.31 -6.46 -7.54
CA ALA A 39 -7.52 -7.38 -6.72
C ALA A 39 -8.00 -7.41 -5.26
N PHE A 40 -8.41 -6.26 -4.71
CA PHE A 40 -8.93 -6.16 -3.35
C PHE A 40 -10.23 -6.94 -3.16
N PHE A 41 -11.20 -6.78 -4.06
CA PHE A 41 -12.46 -7.53 -3.99
C PHE A 41 -12.25 -9.03 -4.20
N ALA A 42 -11.36 -9.42 -5.13
CA ALA A 42 -11.00 -10.82 -5.33
C ALA A 42 -10.44 -11.46 -4.05
N GLY A 43 -9.63 -10.71 -3.28
CA GLY A 43 -9.14 -11.13 -1.96
C GLY A 43 -10.22 -11.19 -0.88
N LEU A 44 -11.16 -10.23 -0.87
CA LEU A 44 -12.25 -10.17 0.11
C LEU A 44 -13.22 -11.36 0.01
N ILE A 45 -13.42 -11.89 -1.19
CA ILE A 45 -14.31 -13.03 -1.47
C ILE A 45 -13.73 -14.34 -0.89
N LEU A 46 -12.43 -14.41 -0.63
CA LEU A 46 -11.79 -15.62 -0.11
C LEU A 46 -12.26 -15.93 1.33
N PRO A 47 -12.77 -17.15 1.59
CA PRO A 47 -13.19 -17.52 2.93
C PRO A 47 -11.99 -17.60 3.89
N HIS A 48 -12.18 -17.19 5.14
CA HIS A 48 -11.16 -17.34 6.18
C HIS A 48 -11.03 -18.83 6.57
N SER A 49 -10.04 -19.50 6.00
CA SER A 49 -9.74 -20.91 6.23
C SER A 49 -8.23 -21.12 6.37
N ALA A 50 -7.80 -22.30 6.81
CA ALA A 50 -6.37 -22.64 6.91
C ALA A 50 -5.63 -22.46 5.56
N LEU A 51 -6.34 -22.62 4.45
CA LEU A 51 -5.84 -22.41 3.09
C LEU A 51 -5.44 -20.94 2.85
N THR A 52 -6.25 -20.00 3.33
CA THR A 52 -6.00 -18.56 3.18
C THR A 52 -4.79 -18.12 3.99
N THR A 53 -4.58 -18.69 5.19
CA THR A 53 -3.40 -18.41 6.01
C THR A 53 -2.12 -18.86 5.32
N VAL A 54 -2.11 -20.08 4.75
CA VAL A 54 -0.96 -20.61 4.01
C VAL A 54 -0.70 -19.81 2.74
N VAL A 55 -1.73 -19.44 1.99
CA VAL A 55 -1.56 -18.61 0.79
C VAL A 55 -1.02 -17.23 1.16
N THR A 56 -1.51 -16.63 2.24
CA THR A 56 -1.07 -15.30 2.71
C THR A 56 0.39 -15.32 3.12
N SER A 57 0.83 -16.33 3.90
CA SER A 57 2.23 -16.41 4.32
C SER A 57 3.19 -16.58 3.13
N ARG A 58 2.83 -17.43 2.16
CA ARG A 58 3.62 -17.58 0.92
C ARG A 58 3.68 -16.30 0.09
N LEU A 59 2.56 -15.57 0.02
CA LEU A 59 2.50 -14.30 -0.70
C LEU A 59 3.30 -13.21 0.01
N GLU A 60 3.33 -13.20 1.34
CA GLU A 60 4.13 -12.30 2.16
C GLU A 60 5.63 -12.57 1.99
N ASP A 61 6.05 -13.84 1.99
CA ASP A 61 7.42 -14.26 1.71
C ASP A 61 7.84 -13.84 0.29
N PHE A 62 6.98 -14.07 -0.71
CA PHE A 62 7.23 -13.65 -2.09
C PHE A 62 7.30 -12.13 -2.21
N ASN A 63 6.40 -11.41 -1.55
CA ASN A 63 6.39 -9.95 -1.58
C ASN A 63 7.67 -9.37 -0.97
N SER A 64 8.08 -9.83 0.21
CA SER A 64 9.27 -9.34 0.89
C SER A 64 10.58 -9.72 0.17
N THR A 65 10.64 -10.92 -0.40
CA THR A 65 11.87 -11.43 -1.05
C THR A 65 12.02 -10.95 -2.49
N VAL A 66 10.93 -10.88 -3.25
CA VAL A 66 10.97 -10.66 -4.71
C VAL A 66 10.41 -9.29 -5.11
N LEU A 67 9.27 -8.86 -4.58
CA LEU A 67 8.61 -7.62 -5.02
C LEU A 67 9.18 -6.37 -4.34
N MET A 68 9.54 -6.48 -3.07
CA MET A 68 10.01 -5.36 -2.25
C MET A 68 11.34 -4.76 -2.76
N PRO A 69 12.38 -5.54 -3.14
CA PRO A 69 13.63 -4.95 -3.61
C PRO A 69 13.49 -4.15 -4.92
N PRO A 70 12.85 -4.68 -6.00
CA PRO A 70 12.58 -3.90 -7.21
C PRO A 70 11.72 -2.66 -6.96
N PHE A 71 10.72 -2.77 -6.07
CA PHE A 71 9.90 -1.62 -5.68
C PHE A 71 10.76 -0.49 -5.10
N PHE A 72 11.71 -0.81 -4.21
CA PHE A 72 12.64 0.19 -3.68
C PHE A 72 13.62 0.73 -4.71
N ILE A 73 14.07 -0.09 -5.66
CA ILE A 73 14.95 0.37 -6.74
C ILE A 73 14.24 1.41 -7.61
N ILE A 74 13.00 1.13 -8.02
CA ILE A 74 12.22 2.04 -8.86
C ILE A 74 11.97 3.36 -8.13
N ILE A 75 11.58 3.31 -6.84
CA ILE A 75 11.36 4.53 -6.05
C ILE A 75 12.68 5.29 -5.84
N GLY A 76 13.75 4.57 -5.48
CA GLY A 76 15.05 5.16 -5.18
C GLY A 76 15.69 5.84 -6.39
N GLN A 77 15.54 5.28 -7.60
CA GLN A 77 16.05 5.88 -8.83
C GLN A 77 15.45 7.26 -9.10
N GLN A 78 14.27 7.53 -8.57
CA GLN A 78 13.45 8.66 -8.98
C GLN A 78 13.48 9.79 -7.93
N VAL A 79 13.96 9.46 -6.73
CA VAL A 79 14.33 10.44 -5.71
C VAL A 79 15.77 10.91 -5.97
N ASN A 80 15.92 12.01 -6.71
CA ASN A 80 17.21 12.64 -6.89
C ASN A 80 17.52 13.59 -5.71
N LEU A 81 18.18 13.06 -4.67
CA LEU A 81 18.54 13.82 -3.47
C LEU A 81 19.47 14.99 -3.76
N LEU A 82 20.41 14.84 -4.71
CA LEU A 82 21.39 15.89 -5.02
C LEU A 82 20.72 17.14 -5.58
N ASN A 83 19.80 16.98 -6.54
CA ASN A 83 19.03 18.10 -7.09
C ASN A 83 18.08 18.76 -6.06
N MET A 84 17.67 18.03 -5.01
CA MET A 84 16.81 18.57 -3.97
C MET A 84 17.56 19.50 -3.00
N PHE A 85 18.84 19.25 -2.72
CA PHE A 85 19.63 20.05 -1.79
C PHE A 85 20.38 21.22 -2.44
N GLU A 86 20.76 21.10 -3.71
CA GLU A 86 21.52 22.15 -4.41
C GLU A 86 20.64 23.31 -4.92
N ASN A 87 19.34 23.07 -5.12
CA ASN A 87 18.46 24.02 -5.78
C ASN A 87 17.47 24.66 -4.79
N SER A 88 17.31 25.98 -4.81
CA SER A 88 16.39 26.71 -3.91
C SER A 88 14.94 26.18 -4.01
N LYS A 89 14.54 25.71 -5.20
CA LYS A 89 13.22 25.07 -5.44
C LYS A 89 13.06 23.73 -4.70
N GLY A 90 14.13 22.98 -4.47
CA GLY A 90 14.09 21.71 -3.74
C GLY A 90 13.77 21.90 -2.25
N TRP A 91 14.27 22.99 -1.65
CA TRP A 91 13.96 23.35 -0.27
C TRP A 91 12.47 23.72 -0.09
N PHE A 92 11.89 24.44 -1.04
CA PHE A 92 10.44 24.71 -1.06
C PHE A 92 9.61 23.43 -1.14
N PHE A 93 10.05 22.45 -1.93
CA PHE A 93 9.35 21.16 -2.04
C PHE A 93 9.38 20.37 -0.72
N VAL A 94 10.53 20.34 -0.03
CA VAL A 94 10.65 19.70 1.30
C VAL A 94 9.74 20.39 2.32
N LEU A 95 9.71 21.73 2.32
CA LEU A 95 8.87 22.49 3.25
C LEU A 95 7.37 22.25 2.97
N MET A 96 6.98 22.21 1.71
CA MET A 96 5.61 21.89 1.28
C MET A 96 5.21 20.48 1.70
N LEU A 97 6.08 19.48 1.51
CA LEU A 97 5.85 18.12 1.99
C LEU A 97 5.66 18.07 3.52
N LEU A 98 6.49 18.79 4.28
CA LEU A 98 6.38 18.86 5.73
C LEU A 98 5.03 19.46 6.17
N ILE A 99 4.61 20.55 5.54
CA ILE A 99 3.34 21.22 5.84
C ILE A 99 2.16 20.29 5.51
N VAL A 100 2.18 19.63 4.34
CA VAL A 100 1.13 18.67 3.95
C VAL A 100 1.08 17.50 4.92
N TYR A 101 2.24 16.96 5.32
CA TYR A 101 2.33 15.87 6.27
C TYR A 101 1.75 16.26 7.64
N LEU A 102 2.18 17.39 8.20
CA LEU A 102 1.64 17.92 9.45
C LEU A 102 0.14 18.24 9.35
N GLY A 103 -0.31 18.75 8.21
CA GLY A 103 -1.73 18.98 7.91
C GLY A 103 -2.55 17.70 7.97
N LYS A 104 -2.08 16.60 7.36
CA LYS A 104 -2.77 15.31 7.40
C LYS A 104 -2.81 14.73 8.81
N VAL A 105 -1.68 14.74 9.53
CA VAL A 105 -1.62 14.22 10.91
C VAL A 105 -2.52 15.02 11.85
N SER A 106 -2.45 16.36 11.79
CA SER A 106 -3.26 17.24 12.65
C SER A 106 -4.76 17.15 12.36
N LEU A 107 -5.15 17.02 11.09
CA LEU A 107 -6.55 16.81 10.71
C LEU A 107 -7.10 15.51 11.28
N ILE A 108 -6.34 14.41 11.19
CA ILE A 108 -6.75 13.10 11.73
C ILE A 108 -6.82 13.15 13.27
N ALA A 109 -5.86 13.79 13.91
CA ALA A 109 -5.88 13.99 15.37
C ALA A 109 -7.07 14.83 15.82
N PHE A 110 -7.45 15.86 15.05
CA PHE A 110 -8.62 16.68 15.32
C PHE A 110 -9.93 15.90 15.19
N VAL A 111 -10.08 15.10 14.13
CA VAL A 111 -11.25 14.22 13.95
C VAL A 111 -11.34 13.17 15.05
N ALA A 112 -10.21 12.59 15.47
CA ALA A 112 -10.16 11.63 16.58
C ALA A 112 -10.62 12.28 17.91
N SER A 113 -10.18 13.51 18.18
CA SER A 113 -10.62 14.28 19.35
C SER A 113 -12.13 14.56 19.32
N TRP A 114 -12.72 14.80 18.15
CA TRP A 114 -14.16 15.01 18.01
C TRP A 114 -14.97 13.75 18.34
N HIS A 115 -14.42 12.57 18.04
CA HIS A 115 -15.02 11.27 18.33
C HIS A 115 -14.70 10.72 19.73
N SER A 116 -14.15 11.55 20.63
CA SER A 116 -13.76 11.14 22.00
C SER A 116 -12.74 9.99 22.04
N VAL A 117 -11.93 9.84 20.99
CA VAL A 117 -10.75 8.96 20.98
C VAL A 117 -9.59 9.71 21.64
N PRO A 118 -8.80 9.06 22.51
CA PRO A 118 -7.71 9.75 23.18
C PRO A 118 -6.63 10.19 22.17
N LEU A 119 -6.07 11.38 22.39
CA LEU A 119 -5.18 12.05 21.43
C LEU A 119 -3.92 11.24 21.07
N ASN A 120 -3.45 10.39 21.98
CA ASN A 120 -2.33 9.47 21.75
C ASN A 120 -2.64 8.42 20.66
N GLU A 121 -3.85 7.87 20.66
CA GLU A 121 -4.31 6.94 19.62
C GLU A 121 -4.58 7.68 18.32
N GLY A 122 -5.22 8.85 18.37
CA GLY A 122 -5.46 9.71 17.21
C GLY A 122 -4.17 10.12 16.48
N LEU A 123 -3.13 10.51 17.24
CA LEU A 123 -1.81 10.81 16.67
C LEU A 123 -1.16 9.58 16.06
N SER A 124 -1.21 8.42 16.72
CA SER A 124 -0.65 7.17 16.20
C SER A 124 -1.29 6.78 14.86
N ILE A 125 -2.62 6.88 14.76
CA ILE A 125 -3.37 6.64 13.52
C ILE A 125 -3.03 7.71 12.46
N GLY A 126 -2.90 8.98 12.88
CA GLY A 126 -2.49 10.08 12.01
C GLY A 126 -1.13 9.86 11.36
N PHE A 127 -0.15 9.38 12.13
CA PHE A 127 1.16 8.99 11.62
C PHE A 127 1.07 7.81 10.66
N LEU A 128 0.34 6.75 11.01
CA LEU A 128 0.18 5.55 10.18
C LEU A 128 -0.42 5.85 8.80
N ILE A 129 -1.44 6.69 8.74
CA ILE A 129 -2.10 7.08 7.47
C ILE A 129 -1.17 7.98 6.64
N SER A 130 -0.39 8.83 7.29
CA SER A 130 0.50 9.77 6.60
C SER A 130 1.67 9.07 5.89
N SER A 131 2.12 7.93 6.40
CA SER A 131 3.15 7.08 5.77
C SER A 131 2.75 6.55 4.40
N ARG A 132 1.46 6.23 4.20
CA ARG A 132 0.94 5.76 2.90
C ARG A 132 0.76 6.90 1.90
N GLY A 133 0.31 8.07 2.37
CA GLY A 133 -0.04 9.19 1.50
C GLY A 133 1.12 9.80 0.70
N ILE A 134 2.37 9.58 1.13
CA ILE A 134 3.55 10.01 0.36
C ILE A 134 3.71 9.20 -0.93
N LEU A 135 3.34 7.92 -0.93
CA LEU A 135 3.34 7.08 -2.12
C LEU A 135 2.28 7.54 -3.14
N ASP A 136 1.11 7.98 -2.66
CA ASP A 136 0.05 8.53 -3.53
C ASP A 136 0.49 9.86 -4.18
N ILE A 137 1.25 10.69 -3.46
CA ILE A 137 1.81 11.94 -3.99
C ILE A 137 2.89 11.64 -5.04
N LEU A 138 3.74 10.64 -4.81
CA LEU A 138 4.66 10.15 -5.84
C LEU A 138 3.86 9.71 -7.08
N GLN A 139 2.76 8.99 -6.88
CA GLN A 139 1.88 8.56 -7.98
C GLN A 139 1.32 9.70 -8.81
N LEU A 140 0.83 10.76 -8.16
CA LEU A 140 0.37 11.98 -8.82
C LEU A 140 1.49 12.75 -9.53
N SER A 141 2.70 12.77 -8.94
CA SER A 141 3.88 13.37 -9.55
C SER A 141 4.22 12.70 -10.89
N TRP A 142 4.17 11.35 -10.96
CA TRP A 142 4.41 10.61 -12.19
C TRP A 142 3.45 10.96 -13.32
N SER A 143 2.16 11.08 -13.00
CA SER A 143 1.12 11.46 -13.98
C SER A 143 1.37 12.86 -14.54
N THR A 144 1.95 13.75 -13.74
CA THR A 144 2.26 15.13 -14.14
C THR A 144 3.54 15.20 -14.96
N VAL A 145 4.52 14.32 -14.72
CA VAL A 145 5.78 14.23 -15.49
C VAL A 145 5.59 13.49 -16.82
N ALA A 146 4.55 12.66 -16.95
CA ALA A 146 4.23 11.92 -18.18
C ALA A 146 3.48 12.75 -19.25
N LYS A 147 3.24 14.05 -19.00
CA LYS A 147 2.73 15.03 -19.98
C LYS A 147 3.80 16.06 -20.31
#